data_AF-A0A3C1DT91-F1
#
_entry.id   AF-A0A3C1DT91-F1
#
_cell.length_a   1.000
_cell.length_b   1.000
_cell.length_c   1.000
_cell.angle_alpha   90.00
_cell.angle_beta   90.00
_cell.angle_gamma   90.00
#
_symmetry.space_group_name_H-M   'P 1'
#
loop_
_entity.id
_entity.type
_entity.pdbx_description
1 polymer ?
#
loop_
_entity_poly.entity_id
_entity_poly.type
_entity_poly.pdbx_seq_one_letter_code
_entity_poly.pdbx_strand_id
1 'polypeptide(L)'
;MLLSKDAIADVVEVIRGDDFYKPAHQTIFEAVLDLYNRGEPADAVTIAARLTAAGDIARVGGAPYLHTLVSSVPTAANASYYAQIVRERAILRRLVEAGTRIVQLGYSHDGSEVNDVVDQAQAAVFDVTERRAREDYFALGEVMQSTVDEIEAIQKGENLRTVPSGFAGLDQLTH
;
A
#
# COMPACT_ATOMS: atom_id res chain seq x y z
N MET A 1 1.57 5.43 11.54
CA MET A 1 2.48 5.69 10.40
C MET A 1 3.60 6.66 10.77
N LEU A 2 3.40 7.98 10.80
CA LEU A 2 4.49 8.95 11.07
C LEU A 2 5.15 8.87 12.46
N LEU A 3 4.46 8.25 13.42
CA LEU A 3 4.89 8.12 14.82
C LEU A 3 5.43 6.73 15.17
N SER A 4 5.14 5.72 14.35
CA SER A 4 5.47 4.31 14.64
C SER A 4 5.47 3.50 13.34
N LYS A 5 6.54 2.73 13.15
CA LYS A 5 6.74 1.81 12.03
C LYS A 5 5.76 0.63 12.08
N ASP A 6 5.49 0.09 13.25
CA ASP A 6 4.55 -1.04 13.42
C ASP A 6 3.14 -0.64 12.97
N ALA A 7 2.75 0.60 13.27
CA ALA A 7 1.49 1.18 12.80
C ALA A 7 1.46 1.44 11.28
N ILE A 8 2.54 1.18 10.53
CA ILE A 8 2.51 1.13 9.07
C ILE A 8 2.07 -0.26 8.63
N ALA A 9 2.71 -1.31 9.16
CA ALA A 9 2.39 -2.71 8.86
C ALA A 9 0.88 -3.01 9.02
N ASP A 10 0.30 -2.62 10.15
CA ASP A 10 -1.13 -2.85 10.41
C ASP A 10 -2.06 -2.08 9.45
N VAL A 11 -1.64 -0.89 9.00
CA VAL A 11 -2.48 -0.01 8.18
C VAL A 11 -2.44 -0.41 6.71
N VAL A 12 -1.29 -0.87 6.22
CA VAL A 12 -1.13 -1.28 4.80
C VAL A 12 -1.91 -2.55 4.47
N GLU A 13 -2.26 -3.37 5.47
CA GLU A 13 -3.17 -4.50 5.28
C GLU A 13 -4.63 -4.06 5.07
N VAL A 14 -4.99 -2.87 5.58
CA VAL A 14 -6.40 -2.42 5.65
C VAL A 14 -6.77 -1.47 4.52
N ILE A 15 -5.88 -0.55 4.14
CA ILE A 15 -6.15 0.50 3.16
C ILE A 15 -5.10 0.56 2.04
N ARG A 16 -5.50 1.16 0.92
CA ARG A 16 -4.64 1.52 -0.21
C ARG A 16 -4.62 3.04 -0.41
N GLY A 17 -3.68 3.54 -1.22
CA GLY A 17 -3.52 4.98 -1.44
C GLY A 17 -4.78 5.65 -1.97
N ASP A 18 -5.49 4.99 -2.88
CA ASP A 18 -6.76 5.44 -3.47
C ASP A 18 -7.95 5.45 -2.48
N ASP A 19 -7.83 4.81 -1.31
CA ASP A 19 -8.85 4.89 -0.26
C ASP A 19 -8.88 6.27 0.43
N PHE A 20 -7.84 7.10 0.28
CA PHE A 20 -7.89 8.47 0.80
C PHE A 20 -8.70 9.40 -0.11
N TYR A 21 -9.54 10.23 0.50
CA TYR A 21 -10.36 11.21 -0.22
C TYR A 21 -9.54 12.38 -0.79
N LYS A 22 -8.52 12.83 -0.04
CA LYS A 22 -7.69 13.96 -0.45
C LYS A 22 -6.48 13.46 -1.23
N PRO A 23 -6.21 13.96 -2.46
CA PRO A 23 -5.01 13.58 -3.22
C PRO A 23 -3.71 13.78 -2.44
N ALA A 24 -3.61 14.85 -1.65
CA ALA A 24 -2.46 15.09 -0.78
C ALA A 24 -2.20 13.92 0.21
N HIS A 25 -3.25 13.29 0.74
CA HIS A 25 -3.10 12.14 1.64
C HIS A 25 -2.71 10.87 0.89
N GLN A 26 -3.16 10.71 -0.35
CA GLN A 26 -2.71 9.62 -1.24
C GLN A 26 -1.19 9.72 -1.46
N THR A 27 -0.72 10.89 -1.89
CA THR A 27 0.71 11.15 -2.14
C THR A 27 1.57 10.97 -0.88
N ILE A 28 1.09 11.44 0.29
CA ILE A 28 1.79 11.21 1.56
C ILE A 28 1.86 9.71 1.88
N PHE A 29 0.76 8.98 1.70
CA PHE A 29 0.70 7.53 1.95
C PHE A 29 1.65 6.75 1.04
N GLU A 30 1.71 7.09 -0.25
CA GLU A 30 2.66 6.51 -1.20
C GLU A 30 4.12 6.77 -0.80
N ALA A 31 4.44 7.98 -0.32
CA ALA A 31 5.77 8.28 0.19
C ALA A 31 6.11 7.49 1.48
N VAL A 32 5.13 7.25 2.36
CA VAL A 32 5.29 6.37 3.53
C VAL A 32 5.61 4.95 3.08
N LEU A 33 4.87 4.42 2.09
CA LEU A 33 5.08 3.09 1.55
C LEU A 33 6.46 2.92 0.91
N ASP A 34 6.90 3.89 0.12
CA ASP A 34 8.21 3.86 -0.54
C ASP A 34 9.35 3.76 0.49
N LEU A 35 9.31 4.59 1.53
CA LEU A 35 10.30 4.53 2.61
C LEU A 35 10.22 3.22 3.40
N TYR A 36 9.00 2.76 3.70
CA TYR A 36 8.77 1.50 4.42
C TYR A 36 9.34 0.30 3.65
N ASN A 37 9.10 0.22 2.35
CA ASN A 37 9.59 -0.85 1.47
C ASN A 37 11.12 -0.84 1.34
N ARG A 38 11.75 0.33 1.48
CA ARG A 38 13.21 0.49 1.51
C ARG A 38 13.83 0.22 2.89
N GLY A 39 13.00 -0.10 3.88
CA GLY A 39 13.44 -0.28 5.28
C GLY A 39 13.82 1.02 5.98
N GLU A 40 13.55 2.17 5.38
CA GLU A 40 13.86 3.49 5.92
C GLU A 40 12.76 3.96 6.90
N PRO A 41 13.11 4.73 7.95
CA PRO A 41 12.12 5.28 8.87
C PRO A 41 11.22 6.29 8.15
N ALA A 42 9.91 6.15 8.30
CA ALA A 42 8.91 7.04 7.71
C ALA A 42 8.39 8.04 8.75
N ASP A 43 9.18 9.06 9.05
CA ASP A 43 8.82 10.17 9.94
C ASP A 43 8.57 11.46 9.14
N ALA A 44 8.15 12.53 9.82
CA ALA A 44 7.82 13.79 9.16
C ALA A 44 8.99 14.41 8.39
N VAL A 45 10.24 14.18 8.84
CA VAL A 45 11.45 14.73 8.22
C VAL A 45 11.81 13.92 6.97
N THR A 46 11.84 12.59 7.08
CA THR A 46 12.19 11.73 5.94
C THR A 46 11.15 11.81 4.83
N ILE A 47 9.87 11.91 5.19
CA ILE A 47 8.79 12.09 4.20
C ILE A 47 8.85 13.47 3.57
N ALA A 48 9.15 14.53 4.33
CA ALA A 48 9.35 15.85 3.75
C ALA A 48 10.50 15.85 2.73
N ALA A 49 11.63 15.21 3.06
CA ALA A 49 12.77 15.08 2.17
C ALA A 49 12.40 14.30 0.90
N ARG A 50 11.68 13.17 1.05
CA ARG A 50 11.25 12.33 -0.07
C ARG A 50 10.29 13.05 -1.02
N LEU A 51 9.30 13.75 -0.46
CA LEU A 51 8.32 14.54 -1.23
C LEU A 51 8.98 15.76 -1.88
N THR A 52 10.01 16.35 -1.24
CA THR A 52 10.77 17.44 -1.84
C THR A 52 11.58 16.95 -3.04
N ALA A 53 12.26 15.80 -2.92
CA ALA A 53 13.00 15.18 -4.01
C ALA A 53 12.08 14.79 -5.19
N ALA A 54 10.83 14.40 -4.91
CA ALA A 54 9.81 14.11 -5.92
C ALA A 54 9.19 15.36 -6.57
N GLY A 55 9.37 16.55 -5.99
CA GLY A 55 8.69 17.78 -6.42
C GLY A 55 7.24 17.92 -5.95
N ASP A 56 6.77 17.02 -5.07
CA ASP A 56 5.38 16.97 -4.60
C ASP A 56 5.12 17.70 -3.29
N ILE A 57 6.16 18.14 -2.57
CA ILE A 57 6.04 18.76 -1.23
C ILE A 57 5.08 19.96 -1.19
N ALA A 58 5.06 20.77 -2.25
CA ALA A 58 4.16 21.91 -2.36
C ALA A 58 2.69 21.47 -2.52
N ARG A 59 2.45 20.38 -3.26
CA ARG A 59 1.10 19.84 -3.54
C ARG A 59 0.44 19.26 -2.30
N VAL A 60 1.25 18.80 -1.34
CA VAL A 60 0.74 18.24 -0.08
C VAL A 60 0.57 19.27 1.03
N GLY A 61 0.87 20.56 0.79
CA GLY A 61 0.77 21.63 1.80
C GLY A 61 2.08 21.96 2.53
N GLY A 62 3.22 21.43 2.08
CA GLY A 62 4.54 21.72 2.63
C GLY A 62 4.89 20.91 3.87
N ALA A 63 6.15 21.06 4.32
CA ALA A 63 6.64 20.40 5.53
C ALA A 63 5.80 20.70 6.80
N PRO A 64 5.28 21.93 7.03
CA PRO A 64 4.43 22.20 8.19
C PRO A 64 3.14 21.37 8.24
N TYR A 65 2.62 20.95 7.08
CA TYR A 65 1.42 20.12 7.05
C TYR A 65 1.68 18.73 7.64
N LEU A 66 2.85 18.15 7.40
CA LEU A 66 3.24 16.85 7.97
C LEU A 66 3.31 16.90 9.51
N HIS A 67 3.87 17.98 10.07
CA HIS A 67 3.85 18.19 11.52
C HIS A 67 2.43 18.35 12.07
N THR A 68 1.57 19.05 11.34
CA THR A 68 0.14 19.17 11.70
C THR A 68 -0.53 17.80 11.76
N LEU A 69 -0.24 16.91 10.81
CA LEU A 69 -0.76 15.54 10.81
C LEU A 69 -0.27 14.75 12.04
N VAL A 70 1.02 14.86 12.38
CA VAL A 70 1.57 14.23 13.59
C VAL A 70 0.86 14.73 14.85
N SER A 71 0.65 16.04 14.98
CA SER A 71 -0.02 16.64 16.13
C SER A 71 -1.52 16.37 16.19
N SER A 72 -2.15 15.94 15.09
CA SER A 72 -3.59 15.67 15.05
C SER A 72 -3.99 14.35 15.69
N VAL A 73 -3.04 13.45 15.96
CA VAL A 73 -3.31 12.12 16.50
C VAL A 73 -2.60 11.93 17.84
N PRO A 74 -3.33 11.60 18.92
CA PRO A 74 -2.74 11.48 20.26
C PRO A 74 -1.89 10.21 20.44
N THR A 75 -2.16 9.14 19.68
CA THR A 75 -1.42 7.87 19.77
C THR A 75 -1.47 7.08 18.47
N ALA A 76 -0.38 6.39 18.16
CA ALA A 76 -0.30 5.44 17.04
C ALA A 76 -1.10 4.15 17.28
N ALA A 77 -1.47 3.84 18.54
CA ALA A 77 -2.17 2.60 18.88
C ALA A 77 -3.54 2.44 18.21
N ASN A 78 -4.17 3.54 17.81
CA ASN A 78 -5.48 3.53 17.15
C ASN A 78 -5.38 3.52 15.62
N ALA A 79 -4.19 3.35 15.04
CA ALA A 79 -3.97 3.46 13.60
C ALA A 79 -4.86 2.49 12.79
N SER A 80 -4.94 1.22 13.19
CA SER A 80 -5.75 0.20 12.51
C SER A 80 -7.25 0.52 12.57
N TYR A 81 -7.72 1.06 13.70
CA TYR A 81 -9.10 1.52 13.84
C TYR A 81 -9.41 2.69 12.89
N TYR A 82 -8.52 3.67 12.77
CA TYR A 82 -8.69 4.78 11.84
C TYR A 82 -8.59 4.34 10.37
N ALA A 83 -7.72 3.38 10.06
CA ALA A 83 -7.63 2.79 8.72
C ALA A 83 -8.96 2.14 8.33
N GLN A 84 -9.61 1.43 9.25
CA GLN A 84 -10.93 0.84 9.01
C GLN A 84 -11.99 1.91 8.71
N ILE A 85 -11.99 3.06 9.41
CA ILE A 85 -12.89 4.18 9.09
C ILE A 85 -12.63 4.70 7.68
N VAL A 86 -11.36 4.91 7.30
CA VAL A 86 -11.00 5.38 5.94
C VAL A 86 -11.50 4.40 4.88
N ARG A 87 -11.28 3.10 5.10
CA ARG A 87 -11.74 2.01 4.23
C ARG A 87 -13.25 2.03 4.03
N GLU A 88 -14.02 2.09 5.11
CA GLU A 88 -15.49 2.13 5.04
C GLU A 88 -15.98 3.32 4.22
N ARG A 89 -15.36 4.50 4.44
CA ARG A 89 -15.70 5.69 3.65
C ARG A 89 -15.28 5.56 2.19
N ALA A 90 -14.18 4.88 1.89
CA ALA A 90 -13.76 4.62 0.52
C ALA A 90 -14.71 3.68 -0.22
N ILE A 91 -15.19 2.62 0.44
CA ILE A 91 -16.19 1.70 -0.13
C ILE A 91 -17.48 2.46 -0.45
N LEU A 92 -17.96 3.32 0.45
CA LEU A 92 -19.15 4.12 0.20
C LEU A 92 -18.99 5.08 -1.00
N ARG A 93 -17.80 5.70 -1.17
CA ARG A 93 -17.53 6.54 -2.35
C ARG A 93 -17.55 5.73 -3.64
N ARG A 94 -16.90 4.57 -3.65
CA ARG A 94 -16.90 3.65 -4.80
C ARG A 94 -18.31 3.18 -5.16
N LEU A 95 -19.15 2.92 -4.17
CA LEU A 95 -20.54 2.56 -4.41
C LEU A 95 -21.32 3.68 -5.12
N VAL A 96 -21.09 4.94 -4.74
CA VAL A 96 -21.69 6.11 -5.41
C VAL A 96 -21.19 6.24 -6.85
N GLU A 97 -19.89 6.04 -7.08
CA GLU A 97 -19.30 6.04 -8.43
C GLU A 97 -19.88 4.93 -9.31
N ALA A 98 -19.99 3.70 -8.79
CA ALA A 98 -20.61 2.58 -9.49
C ALA A 98 -22.08 2.86 -9.82
N GLY A 99 -22.86 3.39 -8.87
CA GLY A 99 -24.24 3.79 -9.12
C GLY A 99 -24.37 4.85 -10.21
N THR A 100 -23.47 5.85 -10.20
CA THR A 100 -23.44 6.90 -11.23
C THR A 100 -23.12 6.32 -12.60
N ARG A 101 -22.17 5.39 -12.68
CA ARG A 101 -21.82 4.68 -13.91
C ARG A 101 -22.98 3.84 -14.45
N ILE A 102 -23.70 3.13 -13.59
CA ILE A 102 -24.87 2.33 -13.96
C ILE A 102 -25.98 3.23 -14.53
N VAL A 103 -26.22 4.39 -13.90
CA VAL A 103 -27.19 5.36 -14.42
C VAL A 103 -26.77 5.86 -15.81
N GLN A 104 -25.50 6.18 -16.01
CA GLN A 104 -24.97 6.58 -17.32
C GLN A 104 -25.15 5.49 -18.38
N LEU A 105 -24.87 4.23 -18.02
CA LEU A 105 -25.07 3.06 -18.87
C LEU A 105 -26.52 2.93 -19.36
N GLY A 106 -27.50 3.25 -18.50
CA GLY A 106 -28.93 3.24 -18.87
C GLY A 106 -29.35 4.33 -19.86
N TYR A 107 -28.59 5.42 -19.96
CA TYR A 107 -28.84 6.51 -20.92
C TYR A 107 -28.05 6.36 -22.22
N SER A 108 -27.03 5.50 -22.28
CA SER A 108 -26.29 5.23 -23.53
C SER A 108 -27.23 4.58 -24.55
N HIS A 109 -27.50 5.28 -25.65
CA HIS A 109 -28.39 4.83 -26.74
C HIS A 109 -27.60 4.37 -27.98
N ASP A 110 -26.40 3.83 -27.78
CA ASP A 110 -25.40 3.61 -28.84
C ASP A 110 -25.47 2.22 -29.50
N GLY A 111 -26.60 1.53 -29.43
CA GLY A 111 -26.79 0.25 -30.13
C GLY A 111 -26.01 -0.92 -29.53
N SER A 112 -25.44 -0.78 -28.33
CA SER A 112 -24.93 -1.89 -27.52
C SER A 112 -26.06 -2.88 -27.23
N GLU A 113 -25.78 -4.18 -27.27
CA GLU A 113 -26.78 -5.16 -26.85
C GLU A 113 -27.13 -4.94 -25.38
N VAL A 114 -28.42 -5.07 -25.04
CA VAL A 114 -28.90 -4.88 -23.66
C VAL A 114 -28.15 -5.78 -22.68
N ASN A 115 -27.71 -6.97 -23.12
CA ASN A 115 -26.91 -7.90 -22.32
C ASN A 115 -25.54 -7.30 -21.94
N ASP A 116 -24.84 -6.68 -22.88
CA ASP A 116 -23.52 -6.06 -22.61
C ASP A 116 -23.62 -4.93 -21.59
N VAL A 117 -24.73 -4.18 -21.61
CA VAL A 117 -25.00 -3.10 -20.65
C VAL A 117 -25.23 -3.66 -19.25
N VAL A 118 -25.96 -4.77 -19.14
CA VAL A 118 -26.20 -5.46 -17.86
C VAL A 118 -24.89 -6.05 -17.31
N ASP A 119 -24.07 -6.66 -18.15
CA ASP A 119 -22.77 -7.22 -17.74
C ASP A 119 -21.82 -6.13 -17.23
N GLN A 120 -21.77 -4.97 -17.90
CA GLN A 120 -20.99 -3.82 -17.45
C GLN A 120 -21.50 -3.26 -16.11
N ALA A 121 -22.82 -3.27 -15.88
CA ALA A 121 -23.40 -2.86 -14.60
C ALA A 121 -23.03 -3.83 -13.47
N GLN A 122 -23.07 -5.15 -13.74
CA GLN A 122 -22.64 -6.17 -12.78
C GLN A 122 -21.16 -6.02 -12.41
N ALA A 123 -20.29 -5.83 -13.41
CA ALA A 123 -18.87 -5.59 -13.20
C ALA A 123 -18.63 -4.34 -12.33
N ALA A 124 -19.35 -3.24 -12.59
CA ALA A 124 -19.23 -2.02 -11.79
C ALA A 124 -19.59 -2.21 -10.31
N VAL A 125 -20.60 -3.03 -10.00
CA VAL A 125 -20.97 -3.36 -8.61
C VAL A 125 -19.92 -4.27 -7.97
N PHE A 126 -19.41 -5.24 -8.72
CA PHE A 126 -18.40 -6.18 -8.26
C PHE A 126 -17.08 -5.49 -7.87
N ASP A 127 -16.66 -4.49 -8.64
CA ASP A 127 -15.46 -3.69 -8.36
C ASP A 127 -15.52 -2.93 -7.01
N VAL A 128 -16.72 -2.69 -6.46
CA VAL A 128 -16.88 -2.02 -5.15
C VAL A 128 -16.41 -2.92 -4.01
N THR A 129 -16.62 -4.24 -4.12
CA THR A 129 -16.37 -5.20 -3.03
C THR A 129 -15.00 -5.88 -3.11
N GLU A 130 -14.44 -6.07 -4.32
CA GLU A 130 -13.37 -7.04 -4.54
C GLU A 130 -11.94 -6.50 -4.74
N ARG A 131 -11.58 -5.33 -4.19
CA ARG A 131 -10.14 -4.97 -4.08
C ARG A 131 -9.37 -5.73 -3.00
N ARG A 132 -10.02 -6.64 -2.26
CA ARG A 132 -9.41 -7.36 -1.14
C ARG A 132 -8.39 -8.43 -1.56
N ALA A 133 -8.24 -8.73 -2.85
CA ALA A 133 -7.43 -9.86 -3.33
C ALA A 133 -6.61 -9.58 -4.61
N ARG A 134 -6.10 -8.36 -4.80
CA ARG A 134 -4.78 -8.25 -5.46
C ARG A 134 -3.73 -8.22 -4.36
N GLU A 135 -3.53 -9.37 -3.72
CA GLU A 135 -2.18 -9.69 -3.26
C GLU A 135 -1.29 -9.69 -4.51
N ASP A 136 -0.09 -9.15 -4.36
CA ASP A 136 0.89 -9.04 -5.42
C ASP A 136 1.16 -10.41 -6.04
N TYR A 137 0.49 -10.70 -7.17
CA TYR A 137 0.87 -11.81 -8.03
C TYR A 137 2.20 -11.45 -8.68
N PHE A 138 3.30 -11.66 -7.97
CA PHE A 138 4.61 -11.66 -8.60
C PHE A 138 4.64 -12.81 -9.61
N ALA A 139 5.10 -12.52 -10.82
CA ALA A 139 5.38 -13.58 -11.77
C ALA A 139 6.41 -14.52 -11.11
N LEU A 140 6.15 -15.84 -11.11
CA LEU A 140 7.05 -16.81 -10.48
C LEU A 140 8.50 -16.64 -10.94
N GLY A 141 8.70 -16.20 -12.19
CA GLY A 141 10.03 -15.88 -12.74
C GLY A 141 10.78 -14.78 -11.99
N GLU A 142 10.10 -13.74 -11.52
CA GLU A 142 10.73 -12.63 -10.79
C GLU A 142 11.20 -13.06 -9.39
N VAL A 143 10.42 -13.89 -8.70
CA VAL A 143 10.78 -14.46 -7.39
C VAL A 143 11.85 -15.56 -7.51
N MET A 144 11.80 -16.34 -8.60
CA MET A 144 12.79 -17.38 -8.87
C MET A 144 14.19 -16.81 -9.08
N GLN A 145 14.33 -15.65 -9.74
CA GLN A 145 15.64 -15.07 -10.01
C GLN A 145 16.39 -14.74 -8.70
N SER A 146 15.74 -14.07 -7.74
CA SER A 146 16.35 -13.78 -6.44
C SER A 146 16.69 -15.04 -5.65
N THR A 147 15.88 -16.10 -5.80
CA THR A 147 16.10 -17.37 -5.11
C THR A 147 17.28 -18.14 -5.73
N VAL A 148 17.42 -18.10 -7.05
CA VAL A 148 18.56 -18.69 -7.77
C VAL A 148 19.86 -17.96 -7.46
N ASP A 149 19.83 -16.62 -7.40
CA ASP A 149 20.99 -15.81 -7.03
C ASP A 149 21.44 -16.13 -5.59
N GLU A 150 20.50 -16.38 -4.67
CA GLU A 150 20.78 -16.81 -3.30
C GLU A 150 21.39 -18.23 -3.25
N ILE A 151 20.86 -19.18 -4.04
CA ILE A 151 21.43 -20.53 -4.18
C ILE A 151 22.85 -20.49 -4.76
N GLU A 152 23.11 -19.63 -5.74
CA GLU A 152 24.44 -19.45 -6.32
C GLU A 152 25.43 -18.85 -5.31
N ALA A 153 25.00 -17.90 -4.49
CA ALA A 153 25.83 -17.33 -3.43
C ALA A 153 26.23 -18.38 -2.39
N ILE A 154 25.29 -19.25 -1.99
CA ILE A 154 25.54 -20.41 -1.12
C ILE A 154 26.56 -21.35 -1.76
N GLN A 155 26.41 -21.65 -3.06
CA GLN A 155 27.29 -22.56 -3.77
C GLN A 155 28.72 -22.00 -3.95
N LYS A 156 28.87 -20.67 -4.07
CA LYS A 156 30.15 -19.96 -4.18
C LYS A 156 30.89 -19.84 -2.84
N GLY A 157 30.30 -20.28 -1.73
CA GLY A 157 30.92 -20.22 -0.40
C GLY A 157 30.96 -18.80 0.18
N GLU A 158 30.17 -17.87 -0.37
CA GLU A 158 29.88 -16.63 0.33
C GLU A 158 28.98 -17.00 1.52
N ASN A 159 29.58 -17.03 2.72
CA ASN A 159 28.88 -17.34 3.95
C ASN A 159 27.56 -16.56 3.99
N LEU A 160 26.44 -17.29 3.92
CA LEU A 160 25.13 -16.80 4.32
C LEU A 160 25.33 -15.97 5.59
N ARG A 161 24.77 -14.75 5.60
CA ARG A 161 24.78 -13.86 6.78
C ARG A 161 23.91 -14.46 7.89
N THR A 162 24.32 -15.60 8.43
CA THR A 162 23.73 -16.18 9.62
C THR A 162 24.32 -15.49 10.83
N VAL A 163 23.45 -15.11 11.77
CA VAL A 163 23.90 -14.65 13.08
C VAL A 163 24.43 -15.88 13.83
N PRO A 164 25.69 -15.91 14.28
CA PRO A 164 26.23 -17.06 14.99
C PRO A 164 25.45 -17.27 16.29
N SER A 165 25.03 -18.51 16.54
CA SER A 165 24.30 -18.83 17.78
C SER A 165 25.21 -18.74 19.02
N GLY A 166 26.53 -18.77 18.82
CA GLY A 166 27.54 -18.76 19.88
C GLY A 166 27.84 -20.15 20.43
N PHE A 167 27.18 -21.19 19.93
CA PHE A 167 27.41 -22.58 20.29
C PHE A 167 28.04 -23.31 19.11
N ALA A 168 29.35 -23.57 19.21
CA ALA A 168 30.12 -24.20 18.12
C ALA A 168 29.50 -25.51 17.61
N GLY A 169 28.93 -26.34 18.50
CA GLY A 169 28.29 -27.59 18.11
C GLY A 169 26.94 -27.42 17.39
N LEU A 170 26.22 -26.33 17.66
CA LEU A 170 24.97 -26.02 16.98
C LEU A 170 25.25 -25.37 15.63
N ASP A 171 26.21 -24.43 15.62
CA ASP A 171 26.67 -23.78 14.41
C ASP A 171 27.21 -24.82 13.40
N GLN A 172 27.87 -25.90 13.87
CA GLN A 172 28.35 -26.96 12.99
C GLN A 172 27.25 -27.86 12.38
N LEU A 173 26.03 -27.83 12.95
CA LEU A 173 24.88 -28.59 12.47
C LEU A 173 23.94 -27.75 11.60
N THR A 174 23.97 -26.42 11.73
CA THR A 174 23.06 -25.50 11.04
C THR A 174 23.74 -24.62 9.99
N HIS A 175 25.07 -24.63 9.90
CA HIS A 175 25.88 -23.89 8.91
C HIS A 175 26.50 -24.84 7.86
#